data_AF-A0A955TIV7-F1
#
_entry.id   AF-A0A955TIV7-F1
#
_cell.length_a   1.000
_cell.length_b   1.000
_cell.length_c   1.000
_cell.angle_alpha   90.00
_cell.angle_beta   90.00
_cell.angle_gamma   90.00
#
_symmetry.space_group_name_H-M   'P 1'
#
loop_
_entity.id
_entity.type
_entity.pdbx_description
1 polymer ?
#
loop_
_entity_poly.entity_id
_entity_poly.type
_entity_poly.pdbx_seq_one_letter_code
_entity_poly.pdbx_strand_id
1 'polypeptide(L)'
;AQGVKTNVLFFSKPKDPTKDTGNTQNVWVYDLRTNMPQFGKRTLLTQQHFDDFIACFGNKADGSAKRKQHDDNERWRCFSRDEIAQKDDSLDLSWIKDESSVDAADLPAPELLAAEAMGELTEALRELDGLMRALGAEDEAVAQRNLISEMFELGVES
;
A
#
# COMPACT_ATOMS: atom_id res chain seq x y z
N ALA A 1 12.16 14.41 5.13
CA ALA A 1 10.80 13.86 4.95
C ALA A 1 10.92 12.45 4.39
N GLN A 2 11.25 11.46 5.22
CA GLN A 2 11.14 10.05 4.85
C GLN A 2 9.72 9.61 5.22
N GLY A 3 9.02 8.94 4.31
CA GLY A 3 7.72 8.30 4.59
C GLY A 3 6.45 9.06 4.19
N VAL A 4 6.55 10.29 3.63
CA VAL A 4 5.36 11.00 3.13
C VAL A 4 5.05 10.54 1.70
N LYS A 5 3.85 9.98 1.48
CA LYS A 5 3.33 9.70 0.14
C LYS A 5 2.70 10.98 -0.43
N THR A 6 3.15 11.41 -1.60
CA THR A 6 2.64 12.62 -2.28
C THR A 6 2.10 12.28 -3.66
N ASN A 7 1.07 13.00 -4.08
CA ASN A 7 0.46 12.94 -5.40
C ASN A 7 0.35 14.37 -5.97
N VAL A 8 0.27 14.50 -7.29
CA VAL A 8 0.00 15.78 -7.98
C VAL A 8 -1.30 15.60 -8.77
N LEU A 9 -2.27 16.49 -8.53
CA LEU A 9 -3.57 16.44 -9.19
C LEU A 9 -3.65 17.52 -10.27
N PHE A 10 -4.06 17.12 -11.47
CA PHE A 10 -4.36 18.00 -12.59
C PHE A 10 -5.87 17.95 -12.88
N PHE A 11 -6.54 19.09 -12.81
CA PHE A 11 -7.96 19.21 -13.11
C PHE A 11 -8.27 20.60 -13.64
N SER A 12 -9.35 20.70 -14.41
CA SER A 12 -9.89 21.96 -14.92
C SER A 12 -11.23 22.26 -14.23
N LYS A 13 -11.61 23.54 -14.21
CA LYS A 13 -12.98 23.91 -13.88
C LYS A 13 -13.95 23.33 -14.94
N PRO A 14 -15.24 23.13 -14.59
CA PRO A 14 -16.27 22.76 -15.55
C PRO A 14 -16.28 23.70 -16.75
N LYS A 15 -16.46 23.16 -17.96
CA LYS A 15 -16.60 23.97 -19.18
C LYS A 15 -17.89 24.79 -19.16
N ASP A 16 -18.94 24.20 -18.61
CA ASP A 16 -20.22 24.85 -18.34
C ASP A 16 -20.25 25.22 -16.85
N PRO A 17 -20.16 26.51 -16.48
CA PRO A 17 -20.16 26.93 -15.08
C PRO A 17 -21.44 26.57 -14.32
N THR A 18 -22.52 26.22 -15.03
CA THR A 18 -23.80 25.82 -14.44
C THR A 18 -23.88 24.32 -14.13
N LYS A 19 -22.90 23.53 -14.57
CA LYS A 19 -22.81 22.09 -14.30
C LYS A 19 -21.70 21.80 -13.30
N ASP A 20 -22.10 21.59 -12.05
CA ASP A 20 -21.19 21.28 -10.94
C ASP A 20 -20.90 19.77 -10.80
N THR A 21 -21.72 18.91 -11.37
CA THR A 21 -21.63 17.44 -11.27
C THR A 21 -21.33 16.76 -12.61
N GLY A 22 -20.80 15.53 -12.56
CA GLY A 22 -20.57 14.69 -13.76
C GLY A 22 -19.45 15.18 -14.69
N ASN A 23 -18.57 16.06 -14.24
CA ASN A 23 -17.54 16.68 -15.08
C ASN A 23 -16.36 15.73 -15.42
N THR A 24 -16.01 14.83 -14.51
CA THR A 24 -14.89 13.89 -14.68
C THR A 24 -15.41 12.56 -15.19
N GLN A 25 -14.99 12.19 -16.40
CA GLN A 25 -15.37 10.93 -17.05
C GLN A 25 -14.26 9.87 -16.95
N ASN A 26 -13.00 10.32 -17.02
CA ASN A 26 -11.81 9.49 -16.99
C ASN A 26 -10.72 10.17 -16.18
N VAL A 27 -9.94 9.38 -15.44
CA VAL A 27 -8.76 9.80 -14.69
C VAL A 27 -7.56 9.04 -15.24
N TRP A 28 -6.54 9.78 -15.66
CA TRP A 28 -5.26 9.21 -16.05
C TRP A 28 -4.30 9.29 -14.88
N VAL A 29 -3.65 8.18 -14.57
CA VAL A 29 -2.70 8.07 -13.46
C VAL A 29 -1.34 7.66 -14.02
N TYR A 30 -0.30 8.32 -13.53
CA TYR A 30 1.10 7.97 -13.79
C TYR A 30 1.77 7.49 -12.50
N ASP A 31 2.26 6.25 -12.47
CA ASP A 31 2.96 5.70 -11.31
C ASP A 31 4.47 6.00 -11.36
N LEU A 32 4.88 7.09 -10.69
CA LEU A 32 6.28 7.44 -10.40
C LEU A 32 6.68 7.06 -8.96
N ARG A 33 6.13 5.96 -8.42
CA ARG A 33 6.37 5.51 -7.04
C ARG A 33 6.86 4.07 -7.02
N THR A 34 6.10 3.16 -7.59
CA THR A 34 6.36 1.72 -7.51
C THR A 34 7.63 1.36 -8.28
N ASN A 35 8.52 0.58 -7.66
CA ASN A 35 9.80 0.14 -8.24
C ASN A 35 10.71 1.28 -8.72
N MET A 36 10.57 2.49 -8.13
CA MET A 36 11.46 3.63 -8.42
C MET A 36 12.62 3.69 -7.43
N PRO A 37 13.78 4.24 -7.83
CA PRO A 37 14.89 4.47 -6.92
C PRO A 37 14.47 5.33 -5.72
N GLN A 38 15.05 5.05 -4.55
CA GLN A 38 14.87 5.92 -3.39
C GLN A 38 15.57 7.26 -3.62
N PHE A 39 14.78 8.30 -3.86
CA PHE A 39 15.32 9.64 -4.06
C PHE A 39 15.79 10.28 -2.74
N GLY A 40 16.92 10.96 -2.78
CA GLY A 40 17.55 11.59 -1.62
C GLY A 40 18.85 12.28 -2.00
N LYS A 41 19.76 12.50 -1.05
CA LYS A 41 21.02 13.22 -1.30
C LYS A 41 21.93 12.51 -2.32
N ARG A 42 21.86 11.18 -2.41
CA ARG A 42 22.70 10.35 -3.30
C ARG A 42 22.06 10.12 -4.66
N THR A 43 20.73 9.99 -4.70
CA THR A 43 19.95 9.78 -5.92
C THR A 43 18.98 10.94 -6.06
N LEU A 44 19.37 11.96 -6.83
CA LEU A 44 18.58 13.19 -6.96
C LEU A 44 17.36 12.96 -7.86
N LEU A 45 16.21 13.50 -7.46
CA LEU A 45 15.04 13.57 -8.33
C LEU A 45 15.26 14.70 -9.36
N THR A 46 15.52 14.32 -10.60
CA THR A 46 15.74 15.23 -11.73
C THR A 46 14.54 15.29 -12.67
N GLN A 47 14.53 16.30 -13.56
CA GLN A 47 13.54 16.47 -14.61
C GLN A 47 13.40 15.23 -15.50
N GLN A 48 14.49 14.51 -15.76
CA GLN A 48 14.50 13.34 -16.66
C GLN A 48 13.57 12.22 -16.18
N HIS A 49 13.34 12.07 -14.87
CA HIS A 49 12.39 11.10 -14.35
C HIS A 49 10.93 11.42 -14.72
N PHE A 50 10.64 12.64 -15.17
CA PHE A 50 9.32 13.08 -15.59
C PHE A 50 9.15 13.11 -17.11
N ASP A 51 10.19 12.84 -17.91
CA ASP A 51 10.13 12.98 -19.37
C ASP A 51 9.05 12.06 -19.97
N ASP A 52 8.96 10.83 -19.47
CA ASP A 52 7.95 9.86 -19.89
C ASP A 52 6.52 10.27 -19.45
N PHE A 53 6.36 10.75 -18.20
CA PHE A 53 5.11 11.35 -17.75
C PHE A 53 4.67 12.51 -18.67
N ILE A 54 5.60 13.41 -19.02
CA ILE A 54 5.31 14.59 -19.86
C ILE A 54 4.90 14.14 -21.27
N ALA A 55 5.57 13.13 -21.83
CA ALA A 55 5.23 12.55 -23.12
C ALA A 55 3.80 11.97 -23.10
N CYS A 56 3.45 11.20 -22.06
CA CYS A 56 2.10 10.64 -21.88
C CYS A 56 1.03 11.71 -21.61
N PHE A 57 1.34 12.73 -20.80
CA PHE A 57 0.42 13.81 -20.44
C PHE A 57 0.00 14.62 -21.66
N GLY A 58 0.96 14.86 -22.57
CA GLY A 58 0.79 15.57 -23.83
C GLY A 58 1.08 17.07 -23.75
N ASN A 59 1.08 17.73 -24.90
CA ASN A 59 1.52 19.13 -25.05
C ASN A 59 0.48 20.20 -24.65
N LYS A 60 -0.69 19.79 -24.13
CA LYS A 60 -1.75 20.72 -23.73
C LYS A 60 -1.84 20.79 -22.21
N ALA A 61 -1.60 21.99 -21.67
CA ALA A 61 -1.62 22.24 -20.23
C ALA A 61 -3.00 21.98 -19.58
N ASP A 62 -4.09 22.08 -20.34
CA ASP A 62 -5.45 21.79 -19.88
C ASP A 62 -5.78 20.27 -19.86
N GLY A 63 -4.81 19.44 -20.25
CA GLY A 63 -4.97 17.99 -20.32
C GLY A 63 -5.87 17.48 -21.44
N SER A 64 -6.27 18.34 -22.39
CA SER A 64 -7.13 17.96 -23.53
C SER A 64 -6.38 17.35 -24.72
N ALA A 65 -5.08 17.06 -24.56
CA ALA A 65 -4.31 16.32 -25.54
C ALA A 65 -4.91 14.92 -25.73
N LYS A 66 -4.86 14.37 -26.96
CA LYS A 66 -5.30 12.99 -27.17
C LYS A 66 -4.34 12.07 -26.43
N ARG A 67 -4.89 11.27 -25.52
CA ARG A 67 -4.16 10.28 -24.74
C ARG A 67 -4.65 8.89 -25.14
N LYS A 68 -3.75 7.94 -25.11
CA LYS A 68 -4.04 6.52 -25.26
C LYS A 68 -3.29 5.75 -24.18
N GLN A 69 -3.80 4.59 -23.83
CA GLN A 69 -2.98 3.65 -23.09
C GLN A 69 -1.86 3.19 -24.02
N HIS A 70 -0.66 3.14 -23.47
CA HIS A 70 0.54 2.74 -24.17
C HIS A 70 0.82 1.31 -23.73
N ASP A 71 0.76 0.36 -24.67
CA ASP A 71 0.98 -1.06 -24.36
C ASP A 71 2.40 -1.31 -23.82
N ASP A 72 3.32 -0.40 -24.14
CA ASP A 72 4.72 -0.35 -23.74
C ASP A 72 4.98 0.44 -22.44
N ASN A 73 3.97 1.13 -21.89
CA ASN A 73 4.12 1.93 -20.67
C ASN A 73 3.09 1.51 -19.60
N GLU A 74 3.50 0.55 -18.78
CA GLU A 74 2.69 0.06 -17.65
C GLU A 74 2.42 1.13 -16.58
N ARG A 75 3.21 2.21 -16.53
CA ARG A 75 3.06 3.29 -15.54
C ARG A 75 1.96 4.27 -15.89
N TRP A 76 1.43 4.25 -17.11
CA TRP A 76 0.38 5.15 -17.58
C TRP A 76 -0.93 4.43 -17.84
N ARG A 77 -1.92 4.67 -16.99
CA ARG A 77 -3.22 3.98 -17.07
C ARG A 77 -4.40 4.93 -16.94
N CYS A 78 -5.48 4.62 -17.66
CA CYS A 78 -6.75 5.30 -17.57
C CYS A 78 -7.72 4.50 -16.71
N PHE A 79 -8.47 5.20 -15.86
CA PHE A 79 -9.59 4.68 -15.09
C PHE A 79 -10.84 5.49 -15.42
N SER A 80 -11.93 4.81 -15.73
CA SER A 80 -13.25 5.43 -15.88
C SER A 80 -13.81 5.87 -14.54
N ARG A 81 -14.74 6.83 -14.56
CA ARG A 81 -15.48 7.25 -13.36
C ARG A 81 -16.21 6.09 -12.69
N ASP A 82 -16.70 5.13 -13.48
CA ASP A 82 -17.42 3.95 -12.98
C ASP A 82 -16.49 2.98 -12.26
N GLU A 83 -15.29 2.73 -12.78
CA GLU A 83 -14.26 1.91 -12.09
C GLU A 83 -13.86 2.55 -10.74
N ILE A 84 -13.79 3.87 -10.68
CA ILE A 84 -13.49 4.60 -9.43
C ILE A 84 -14.68 4.51 -8.47
N ALA A 85 -15.92 4.58 -8.96
CA ALA A 85 -17.11 4.40 -8.13
C ALA A 85 -17.16 3.02 -7.48
N GLN A 86 -16.75 1.97 -8.21
CA GLN A 86 -16.66 0.61 -7.68
C GLN A 86 -15.58 0.47 -6.60
N LYS A 87 -14.65 1.43 -6.50
CA LYS A 87 -13.62 1.53 -5.46
C LYS A 87 -13.98 2.54 -4.37
N ASP A 88 -15.28 2.72 -4.11
CA ASP A 88 -15.79 3.64 -3.08
C ASP A 88 -15.30 5.09 -3.27
N ASP A 89 -15.24 5.53 -4.53
CA ASP A 89 -14.73 6.84 -4.95
C ASP A 89 -13.27 7.14 -4.53
N SER A 90 -12.49 6.10 -4.20
CA SER A 90 -11.09 6.24 -3.82
C SER A 90 -10.19 6.55 -5.02
N LEU A 91 -9.33 7.56 -4.85
CA LEU A 91 -8.25 7.90 -5.79
C LEU A 91 -6.92 7.23 -5.44
N ASP A 92 -6.88 6.33 -4.45
CA ASP A 92 -5.70 5.51 -4.16
C ASP A 92 -5.60 4.34 -5.16
N LEU A 93 -5.29 4.69 -6.40
CA LEU A 93 -5.26 3.78 -7.54
C LEU A 93 -3.83 3.23 -7.74
N SER A 94 -3.66 1.92 -7.54
CA SER A 94 -2.42 1.18 -7.81
C SER A 94 -2.70 -0.10 -8.59
N TRP A 95 -1.79 -0.46 -9.49
CA TRP A 95 -1.90 -1.66 -10.33
C TRP A 95 -0.55 -2.30 -10.69
N ILE A 96 0.56 -1.60 -10.42
CA ILE A 96 1.90 -2.17 -10.52
C ILE A 96 2.22 -2.85 -9.20
N LYS A 97 2.73 -4.08 -9.26
CA LYS A 97 3.18 -4.81 -8.08
C LYS A 97 4.57 -4.34 -7.68
N ASP A 98 4.76 -4.05 -6.40
CA ASP A 98 6.07 -3.74 -5.84
C ASP A 98 6.97 -4.99 -5.90
N GLU A 99 8.20 -4.86 -6.39
CA GLU A 99 9.19 -5.94 -6.45
C GLU A 99 9.54 -6.49 -5.05
N SER A 100 9.37 -5.68 -4.00
CA SER A 100 9.51 -6.13 -2.61
C SER A 100 8.26 -6.81 -2.04
N SER A 101 7.15 -6.82 -2.77
CA SER A 101 5.93 -7.52 -2.35
C SER A 101 6.06 -9.01 -2.59
N VAL A 102 6.01 -9.79 -1.51
CA VAL A 102 5.83 -11.25 -1.58
C VAL A 102 4.53 -11.53 -2.35
N ASP A 103 4.57 -12.41 -3.37
CA ASP A 103 3.35 -12.82 -4.06
C ASP A 103 2.53 -13.71 -3.15
N ALA A 104 1.21 -13.46 -3.06
CA ALA A 104 0.31 -14.37 -2.38
C ALA A 104 0.31 -15.77 -3.03
N ALA A 105 0.64 -15.86 -4.33
CA ALA A 105 0.83 -17.13 -5.02
C ALA A 105 2.14 -17.85 -4.68
N ASP A 106 3.14 -17.12 -4.20
CA ASP A 106 4.45 -17.66 -3.76
C ASP A 106 4.47 -17.94 -2.25
N LEU A 107 3.39 -17.61 -1.55
CA LEU A 107 3.24 -17.92 -0.14
C LEU A 107 2.99 -19.42 0.07
N PRO A 108 3.55 -20.02 1.13
CA PRO A 108 3.16 -21.35 1.56
C PRO A 108 1.66 -21.44 1.87
N ALA A 109 1.15 -22.67 1.98
CA ALA A 109 -0.23 -22.90 2.37
C ALA A 109 -0.59 -22.11 3.65
N PRO A 110 -1.80 -21.53 3.75
CA PRO A 110 -2.19 -20.68 4.88
C PRO A 110 -1.94 -21.33 6.25
N GLU A 111 -2.12 -22.65 6.35
CA GLU A 111 -1.89 -23.41 7.57
C GLU A 111 -0.41 -23.46 7.97
N LEU A 112 0.50 -23.48 7.00
CA LEU A 112 1.95 -23.45 7.27
C LEU A 112 2.39 -22.08 7.78
N LEU A 113 1.87 -21.00 7.16
CA LEU A 113 2.11 -19.63 7.62
C LEU A 113 1.55 -19.39 9.02
N ALA A 114 0.34 -19.90 9.29
CA ALA A 114 -0.26 -19.81 10.62
C ALA A 114 0.57 -20.58 11.67
N ALA A 115 1.09 -21.76 11.31
CA ALA A 115 1.95 -22.54 12.20
C ALA A 115 3.29 -21.84 12.49
N GLU A 116 3.93 -21.26 11.46
CA GLU A 116 5.16 -20.48 11.60
C GLU A 116 4.95 -19.26 12.49
N ALA A 117 3.90 -18.46 12.21
CA ALA A 117 3.54 -17.30 13.02
C ALA A 117 3.24 -17.67 14.48
N MET A 118 2.53 -18.78 14.71
CA MET A 118 2.25 -19.27 16.07
C MET A 118 3.53 -19.68 16.80
N GLY A 119 4.48 -20.31 16.09
CA GLY A 119 5.79 -20.68 16.62
C GLY A 119 6.59 -19.46 17.07
N GLU A 120 6.73 -18.46 16.19
CA GLU A 120 7.43 -17.21 16.50
C GLU A 120 6.81 -16.46 17.68
N LEU A 121 5.48 -16.35 17.71
CA LEU A 121 4.76 -15.69 18.81
C LEU A 121 4.98 -16.44 20.13
N THR A 122 4.97 -17.77 20.11
CA THR A 122 5.19 -18.60 21.31
C THR A 122 6.61 -18.41 21.86
N GLU A 123 7.61 -18.33 20.99
CA GLU A 123 8.99 -18.07 21.38
C GLU A 123 9.16 -16.66 21.98
N ALA A 124 8.61 -15.65 21.32
CA ALA A 124 8.62 -14.27 21.83
C ALA A 124 7.94 -14.15 23.20
N LEU A 125 6.80 -14.81 23.39
CA LEU A 125 6.09 -14.86 24.68
C LEU A 125 6.91 -15.54 25.78
N ARG A 126 7.65 -16.60 25.43
CA ARG A 126 8.55 -17.30 26.36
C ARG A 126 9.71 -16.40 26.80
N GLU A 127 10.32 -15.66 25.88
CA GLU A 127 11.37 -14.71 26.20
C GLU A 127 10.85 -13.59 27.12
N LEU A 128 9.64 -13.08 26.84
CA LEU A 128 9.01 -12.05 27.65
C LEU A 128 8.69 -12.54 29.08
N ASP A 129 8.17 -13.76 29.25
CA ASP A 129 7.97 -14.38 30.57
C ASP A 129 9.30 -14.47 31.35
N GLY A 130 10.38 -14.88 30.69
CA GLY A 130 11.71 -14.91 31.27
C GLY A 130 12.20 -13.53 31.72
N LEU A 131 12.00 -12.50 30.89
CA LEU A 131 12.34 -11.12 31.22
C LEU A 131 11.55 -10.60 32.42
N MET A 132 10.24 -10.84 32.46
CA MET A 132 9.37 -10.40 33.56
C MET A 132 9.82 -11.00 34.90
N ARG A 133 10.15 -12.30 34.91
CA ARG A 133 10.71 -12.97 36.09
C ARG A 133 12.04 -12.37 36.53
N ALA A 134 12.95 -12.12 35.58
CA ALA A 134 14.25 -11.51 35.88
C ALA A 134 14.13 -10.09 36.46
N LEU A 135 13.06 -9.36 36.13
CA LEU A 135 12.74 -8.03 36.66
C LEU A 135 11.98 -8.06 38.00
N GLY A 136 11.64 -9.25 38.52
CA GLY A 136 10.88 -9.42 39.76
C GLY A 136 9.37 -9.26 39.62
N ALA A 137 8.84 -9.29 38.40
CA ALA A 137 7.40 -9.22 38.09
C ALA A 137 6.80 -10.63 37.93
N GLU A 138 6.99 -11.49 38.94
CA GLU A 138 6.60 -12.89 38.88
C GLU A 138 5.07 -13.08 38.89
N ASP A 139 4.36 -12.29 39.69
CA ASP A 139 2.90 -12.34 39.78
C ASP A 139 2.25 -11.91 38.46
N GLU A 140 2.78 -10.88 37.82
CA GLU A 140 2.34 -10.42 36.51
C GLU A 140 2.63 -11.46 35.42
N ALA A 141 3.79 -12.12 35.45
CA ALA A 141 4.14 -13.17 34.49
C ALA A 141 3.17 -14.36 34.59
N VAL A 142 2.82 -14.75 35.82
CA VAL A 142 1.84 -15.81 36.09
C VAL A 142 0.43 -15.40 35.61
N ALA A 143 0.01 -14.17 35.88
CA ALA A 143 -1.28 -13.67 35.43
C ALA A 143 -1.40 -13.67 33.89
N GLN A 144 -0.36 -13.21 33.18
CA GLN A 144 -0.34 -13.23 31.72
C GLN A 144 -0.36 -14.64 31.14
N ARG A 145 0.38 -15.58 31.75
CA ARG A 145 0.36 -16.99 31.34
C ARG A 145 -1.04 -17.61 31.49
N ASN A 146 -1.72 -17.34 32.59
CA ASN A 146 -3.07 -17.86 32.83
C ASN A 146 -4.07 -17.30 31.82
N LEU A 147 -3.97 -16.00 31.50
CA LEU A 147 -4.80 -15.36 30.48
C LEU A 147 -4.58 -15.99 29.10
N ILE A 148 -3.33 -16.23 28.71
CA ILE A 148 -3.01 -16.90 27.44
C ILE A 148 -3.60 -18.33 27.43
N SER A 149 -3.49 -19.07 28.53
CA SER A 149 -4.07 -20.41 28.65
C SER A 149 -5.60 -20.40 28.49
N GLU A 150 -6.28 -19.41 29.06
CA GLU A 150 -7.73 -19.23 28.94
C GLU A 150 -8.14 -18.83 27.52
N MET A 151 -7.40 -17.90 26.88
CA MET A 151 -7.66 -17.45 25.51
C MET A 151 -7.57 -18.56 24.47
N PHE A 152 -6.65 -19.51 24.65
CA PHE A 152 -6.48 -20.64 23.74
C PHE A 152 -7.30 -21.88 24.14
N GLU A 153 -8.19 -21.75 25.14
CA GLU A 153 -8.94 -22.88 25.70
C GLU A 153 -8.03 -24.08 26.02
N LEU A 154 -6.77 -23.80 26.41
CA LEU A 154 -5.81 -24.82 26.83
C LEU A 154 -6.16 -25.25 28.26
N GLY A 155 -7.38 -25.75 28.43
CA GLY A 155 -7.80 -26.47 29.62
C GLY A 155 -7.03 -27.78 29.67
N VAL A 156 -6.38 -28.02 30.81
CA VAL A 156 -5.74 -29.30 31.12
C VAL A 156 -6.79 -30.41 30.98
N GLU A 157 -6.76 -31.17 29.89
CA GLU A 157 -7.32 -32.52 29.91
C GLU A 157 -6.50 -33.31 30.93
N SER A 158 -7.22 -33.81 31.93
CA SER A 158 -6.79 -34.44 33.18
C SER A 158 -5.69 -35.49 33.06
#